data_AF-A0A840ARH5-F1
#
_entry.id   AF-A0A840ARH5-F1
#
_cell.length_a   1.000
_cell.length_b   1.000
_cell.length_c   1.000
_cell.angle_alpha   90.00
_cell.angle_beta   90.00
_cell.angle_gamma   90.00
#
_symmetry.space_group_name_H-M   'P 1'
#
loop_
_entity.id
_entity.type
_entity.pdbx_description
1 polymer ?
#
loop_
_entity_poly.entity_id
_entity_poly.type
_entity_poly.pdbx_seq_one_letter_code
_entity_poly.pdbx_strand_id
1 'polypeptide(L)'
;MNNILLFLHFVGLAMGFAGGIGSAVTMRFAGGASAEGAAALKRLPPVFANISAYGLLILWATGLILIWSVYGGPQNLPNLFWLKIVFVLLLTVLAGLQHATYAKIRRTGNAALGARLKVLGPASGLSALLAMAVAVFTFN
;
A
#
# COMPACT_ATOMS: atom_id res chain seq x y z
N MET A 1 -3.52 25.70 4.11
CA MET A 1 -3.12 24.31 3.78
C MET A 1 -3.04 24.17 2.26
N ASN A 2 -2.00 23.52 1.72
CA ASN A 2 -1.91 23.29 0.27
C ASN A 2 -2.81 22.10 -0.11
N ASN A 3 -4.04 22.40 -0.54
CA ASN A 3 -5.07 21.40 -0.84
C ASN A 3 -4.65 20.41 -1.94
N ILE A 4 -3.85 20.85 -2.91
CA ILE A 4 -3.33 19.98 -3.98
C ILE A 4 -2.37 18.94 -3.38
N LEU A 5 -1.46 19.38 -2.51
CA LEU A 5 -0.50 18.48 -1.86
C LEU A 5 -1.21 17.45 -0.96
N LEU A 6 -2.22 17.90 -0.20
CA LEU A 6 -3.01 17.02 0.66
C LEU A 6 -3.83 16.02 -0.17
N PHE A 7 -4.43 16.47 -1.29
CA PHE A 7 -5.11 15.59 -2.23
C PHE A 7 -4.17 14.49 -2.76
N LEU A 8 -2.97 14.87 -3.22
CA LEU A 8 -1.98 13.90 -3.70
C LEU A 8 -1.55 12.91 -2.59
N HIS A 9 -1.45 13.39 -1.34
CA HIS A 9 -1.16 12.53 -0.19
C HIS A 9 -2.25 11.46 0.01
N PHE A 10 -3.52 11.86 -0.04
CA PHE A 10 -4.66 10.93 0.05
C PHE A 10 -4.77 10.01 -1.17
N VAL A 11 -4.44 10.48 -2.38
CA VAL A 11 -4.32 9.60 -3.57
C VAL A 11 -3.27 8.52 -3.33
N GLY A 12 -2.12 8.86 -2.78
CA GLY A 12 -1.08 7.89 -2.42
C GLY A 12 -1.57 6.81 -1.45
N LEU A 13 -2.30 7.21 -0.40
CA LEU A 13 -2.94 6.30 0.55
C LEU A 13 -4.00 5.40 -0.10
N ALA A 14 -4.87 5.99 -0.92
CA ALA A 14 -5.92 5.27 -1.62
C ALA A 14 -5.35 4.22 -2.59
N MET A 15 -4.28 4.56 -3.32
CA MET A 15 -3.57 3.62 -4.19
C MET A 15 -2.91 2.48 -3.40
N GLY A 16 -2.34 2.77 -2.23
CA GLY A 16 -1.83 1.74 -1.32
C GLY A 16 -2.92 0.77 -0.86
N PHE A 17 -4.05 1.31 -0.42
CA PHE A 17 -5.23 0.53 0.00
C PHE A 17 -5.77 -0.32 -1.16
N ALA A 18 -6.04 0.30 -2.30
CA ALA A 18 -6.60 -0.36 -3.48
C ALA A 18 -5.67 -1.46 -4.01
N GLY A 19 -4.36 -1.23 -4.03
CA GLY A 19 -3.39 -2.24 -4.44
C GLY A 19 -3.35 -3.46 -3.51
N GLY A 20 -3.38 -3.24 -2.20
CA GLY A 20 -3.41 -4.33 -1.21
C GLY A 20 -4.71 -5.15 -1.26
N ILE A 21 -5.86 -4.48 -1.20
CA ILE A 21 -7.18 -5.13 -1.22
C ILE A 21 -7.49 -5.73 -2.59
N GLY A 22 -7.19 -5.04 -3.69
CA GLY A 22 -7.41 -5.55 -5.05
C GLY A 22 -6.66 -6.86 -5.31
N SER A 23 -5.43 -6.97 -4.80
CA SER A 23 -4.67 -8.22 -4.83
C SER A 23 -5.37 -9.35 -4.07
N ALA A 24 -5.89 -9.06 -2.88
CA ALA A 24 -6.57 -10.03 -2.02
C ALA A 24 -7.87 -10.54 -2.65
N VAL A 25 -8.71 -9.61 -3.12
CA VAL A 25 -10.00 -9.90 -3.75
C VAL A 25 -9.78 -10.74 -5.00
N THR A 26 -8.84 -10.36 -5.85
CA THR A 26 -8.53 -11.12 -7.08
C THR A 26 -8.12 -12.56 -6.76
N MET A 27 -7.24 -12.75 -5.78
CA MET A 27 -6.80 -14.09 -5.38
C MET A 27 -7.92 -14.94 -4.78
N ARG A 28 -8.89 -14.32 -4.10
CA ARG A 28 -10.09 -15.00 -3.62
C ARG A 28 -10.94 -15.53 -4.77
N PHE A 29 -11.21 -14.70 -5.78
CA PHE A 29 -11.99 -15.12 -6.96
C PHE A 29 -11.24 -16.17 -7.80
N ALA A 30 -9.91 -16.06 -7.90
CA ALA A 30 -9.11 -17.05 -8.61
C ALA A 30 -9.19 -18.47 -8.01
N GLY A 31 -9.53 -18.59 -6.72
CA GLY A 31 -9.66 -19.89 -6.04
C GLY A 31 -10.92 -20.69 -6.42
N GLY A 32 -11.97 -20.03 -6.92
CA GLY A 32 -13.22 -20.66 -7.34
C GLY A 32 -13.45 -20.67 -8.85
N ALA A 33 -12.50 -20.16 -9.63
CA ALA A 33 -12.61 -20.05 -11.08
C ALA A 33 -12.17 -21.35 -11.80
N SER A 34 -12.56 -21.49 -13.08
CA SER A 34 -11.98 -22.49 -13.97
C SER A 34 -10.46 -22.34 -14.07
N ALA A 35 -9.74 -23.37 -14.54
CA ALA A 35 -8.27 -23.30 -14.68
C ALA A 35 -7.82 -22.09 -15.51
N GLU A 36 -8.53 -21.81 -16.61
CA GLU A 36 -8.28 -20.66 -17.48
C GLU A 36 -8.61 -19.33 -16.79
N GLY A 37 -9.77 -19.23 -16.12
CA GLY A 37 -10.15 -18.02 -15.37
C GLY A 37 -9.19 -17.71 -14.22
N ALA A 38 -8.76 -18.74 -13.50
CA ALA A 38 -7.76 -18.62 -12.44
C ALA A 38 -6.41 -18.15 -12.97
N ALA A 39 -5.98 -18.63 -14.15
CA ALA A 39 -4.74 -18.19 -14.80
C ALA A 39 -4.81 -16.71 -15.21
N ALA A 40 -5.95 -16.24 -15.70
CA ALA A 40 -6.16 -14.83 -16.04
C ALA A 40 -6.10 -13.93 -14.78
N LEU A 41 -6.84 -14.30 -13.73
CA LEU A 41 -6.91 -13.52 -12.48
C LEU A 41 -5.55 -13.43 -11.76
N LYS A 42 -4.76 -14.52 -11.76
CA LYS A 42 -3.42 -14.55 -11.12
C LYS A 42 -2.41 -13.57 -11.75
N ARG A 43 -2.72 -12.95 -12.90
CA ARG A 43 -1.87 -11.92 -13.54
C ARG A 43 -2.06 -10.52 -12.94
N LEU A 44 -3.17 -10.24 -12.26
CA LEU A 44 -3.46 -8.91 -11.73
C LEU A 44 -2.74 -8.55 -10.41
N PRO A 45 -2.55 -9.47 -9.44
CA PRO A 45 -1.91 -9.13 -8.17
C PRO A 45 -0.52 -8.44 -8.28
N PRO A 46 0.37 -8.80 -9.22
CA PRO A 46 1.58 -8.03 -9.48
C PRO A 46 1.33 -6.59 -9.93
N VAL A 47 0.29 -6.36 -10.75
CA VAL A 47 -0.10 -5.02 -11.22
C VAL A 47 -0.59 -4.17 -10.05
N PHE A 48 -1.43 -4.73 -9.19
CA PHE A 48 -1.91 -4.05 -7.99
C PHE A 48 -0.79 -3.75 -6.99
N ALA A 49 0.21 -4.63 -6.87
CA ALA A 49 1.39 -4.36 -6.06
C ALA A 49 2.22 -3.18 -6.61
N ASN A 50 2.30 -3.01 -7.93
CA ASN A 50 2.93 -1.83 -8.53
C ASN A 50 2.13 -0.55 -8.25
N ILE A 51 0.80 -0.60 -8.39
CA ILE A 51 -0.08 0.55 -8.04
C ILE A 51 0.13 0.96 -6.58
N SER A 52 0.16 0.00 -5.66
CA SER A 52 0.46 0.28 -4.25
C SER A 52 1.84 0.90 -4.07
N ALA A 53 2.85 0.46 -4.82
CA ALA A 53 4.20 1.03 -4.72
C ALA A 53 4.27 2.47 -5.26
N TYR A 54 3.63 2.77 -6.38
CA TYR A 54 3.54 4.15 -6.87
C TYR A 54 2.78 5.05 -5.91
N GLY A 55 1.68 4.56 -5.34
CA GLY A 55 0.96 5.25 -4.27
C GLY A 55 1.84 5.55 -3.06
N LEU A 56 2.66 4.57 -2.65
CA LEU A 56 3.60 4.72 -1.55
C LEU A 56 4.69 5.76 -1.84
N LEU A 57 5.20 5.83 -3.07
CA LEU A 57 6.16 6.87 -3.48
C LEU A 57 5.54 8.26 -3.39
N ILE A 58 4.31 8.43 -3.92
CA ILE A 58 3.56 9.68 -3.82
C ILE A 58 3.33 10.04 -2.34
N LEU A 59 2.91 9.07 -1.53
CA LEU A 59 2.67 9.23 -0.10
C LEU A 59 3.90 9.74 0.65
N TRP A 60 5.07 9.12 0.44
CA TRP A 60 6.32 9.54 1.08
C TRP A 60 6.76 10.92 0.61
N ALA A 61 6.76 11.19 -0.69
CA ALA A 61 7.16 12.48 -1.23
C ALA A 61 6.27 13.62 -0.71
N THR A 62 4.96 13.44 -0.80
CA THR A 62 3.99 14.45 -0.32
C THR A 62 4.00 14.59 1.20
N GLY A 63 4.14 13.48 1.93
CA GLY A 63 4.19 13.46 3.40
C GLY A 63 5.40 14.21 3.94
N LEU A 64 6.57 14.01 3.30
CA LEU A 64 7.76 14.79 3.58
C LEU A 64 7.47 16.28 3.34
N ILE A 65 7.04 16.68 2.14
CA ILE A 65 6.76 18.09 1.84
C ILE A 65 5.77 18.71 2.84
N LEU A 66 4.74 17.99 3.29
CA LEU A 66 3.78 18.47 4.29
C LEU A 66 4.44 18.77 5.66
N ILE A 67 5.42 17.98 6.10
CA ILE A 67 6.14 18.22 7.37
C ILE A 67 6.78 19.61 7.37
N TRP A 68 7.46 19.99 6.29
CA TRP A 68 8.16 21.28 6.23
C TRP A 68 7.24 22.42 5.81
N SER A 69 6.31 22.21 4.87
CA SER A 69 5.46 23.28 4.34
C SER A 69 4.24 23.63 5.21
N VAL A 70 3.73 22.68 5.99
CA VAL A 70 2.54 22.90 6.84
C VAL A 70 2.91 22.94 8.32
N TYR A 71 3.75 22.03 8.79
CA TYR A 71 4.12 21.96 10.21
C TYR A 71 5.40 22.74 10.55
N GLY A 72 6.18 23.21 9.57
CA GLY A 72 7.43 23.92 9.84
C GLY A 72 8.52 23.04 10.46
N GLY A 73 8.41 21.72 10.33
CA GLY A 73 9.40 20.75 10.78
C GLY A 73 8.83 19.64 11.69
N PRO A 74 9.62 18.57 11.94
CA PRO A 74 9.18 17.40 12.70
C PRO A 74 8.81 17.68 14.17
N GLN A 75 9.36 18.74 14.76
CA GLN A 75 9.14 19.12 16.15
C GLN A 75 7.71 19.63 16.44
N ASN A 76 6.96 20.01 15.40
CA ASN A 76 5.60 20.56 15.54
C ASN A 76 4.51 19.54 15.15
N LEU A 77 4.87 18.26 15.01
CA LEU A 77 3.95 17.23 14.56
C LEU A 77 3.01 16.77 15.69
N PRO A 78 1.69 16.68 15.45
CA PRO A 78 0.75 16.19 16.45
C PRO A 78 0.95 14.69 16.73
N ASN A 79 0.56 14.22 17.91
CA ASN A 79 0.72 12.81 18.31
C ASN A 79 0.10 11.81 17.32
N LEU A 80 -1.05 12.16 16.71
CA LEU A 80 -1.70 11.33 15.69
C LEU A 80 -0.85 11.18 14.41
N PHE A 81 0.00 12.15 14.10
CA PHE A 81 0.93 12.05 12.97
C PHE A 81 1.88 10.86 13.16
N TRP A 82 2.38 10.64 14.37
CA TRP A 82 3.27 9.52 14.66
C TRP A 82 2.56 8.18 14.54
N LEU A 83 1.31 8.08 14.99
CA LEU A 83 0.49 6.88 14.79
C LEU A 83 0.28 6.59 13.29
N LYS A 84 0.00 7.62 12.47
CA LYS A 84 -0.06 7.49 11.01
C LYS A 84 1.26 6.93 10.46
N ILE A 85 2.40 7.48 10.90
CA ILE A 85 3.73 7.04 10.44
C ILE A 85 3.98 5.56 10.75
N VAL A 86 3.55 5.03 11.90
CA VAL A 86 3.65 3.59 12.20
C VAL A 86 2.95 2.76 11.12
N PHE A 87 1.74 3.13 10.73
CA PHE A 87 1.02 2.42 9.66
C PHE A 87 1.67 2.60 8.28
N VAL A 88 2.23 3.76 7.98
CA VAL A 88 2.98 4.01 6.73
C VAL A 88 4.26 3.18 6.66
N LEU A 89 4.99 3.04 7.77
CA LEU A 89 6.17 2.18 7.86
C LEU A 89 5.79 0.71 7.69
N LEU A 90 4.71 0.27 8.34
CA LEU A 90 4.20 -1.09 8.18
C LEU A 90 3.79 -1.37 6.72
N LEU A 91 3.05 -0.46 6.09
CA LEU A 91 2.73 -0.50 4.67
C LEU A 91 4.01 -0.62 3.81
N THR A 92 5.03 0.19 4.10
CA THR A 92 6.29 0.20 3.36
C THR A 92 7.00 -1.16 3.42
N VAL A 93 7.12 -1.73 4.62
CA VAL A 93 7.73 -3.05 4.81
C VAL A 93 6.93 -4.13 4.10
N LEU A 94 5.60 -4.15 4.26
CA LEU A 94 4.73 -5.16 3.65
C LEU A 94 4.78 -5.09 2.12
N ALA A 95 4.70 -3.88 1.54
CA ALA A 95 4.82 -3.67 0.10
C ALA A 95 6.20 -4.13 -0.41
N GLY A 96 7.28 -3.80 0.31
CA GLY A 96 8.63 -4.28 -0.02
C GLY A 96 8.74 -5.80 -0.03
N LEU A 97 8.17 -6.46 1.00
CA LEU A 97 8.12 -7.93 1.08
C LEU A 97 7.27 -8.56 -0.03
N GLN A 98 6.17 -7.92 -0.45
CA GLN A 98 5.38 -8.36 -1.61
C GLN A 98 6.24 -8.33 -2.88
N HIS A 99 6.91 -7.21 -3.16
CA HIS A 99 7.77 -7.06 -4.34
C HIS A 99 8.94 -8.03 -4.33
N ALA A 100 9.58 -8.22 -3.17
CA ALA A 100 10.64 -9.21 -3.00
C ALA A 100 10.12 -10.64 -3.26
N THR A 101 8.91 -10.96 -2.79
CA THR A 101 8.28 -12.27 -3.02
C THR A 101 7.98 -12.49 -4.50
N TYR A 102 7.39 -11.50 -5.19
CA TYR A 102 7.16 -11.58 -6.64
C TYR A 102 8.47 -11.70 -7.42
N ALA A 103 9.49 -10.93 -7.06
CA ALA A 103 10.81 -11.02 -7.70
C ALA A 103 11.44 -12.40 -7.51
N LYS A 104 11.31 -12.98 -6.30
CA LYS A 104 11.80 -14.33 -6.01
C LYS A 104 11.04 -15.39 -6.81
N ILE A 105 9.71 -15.33 -6.87
CA ILE A 105 8.89 -16.24 -7.69
C ILE A 105 9.32 -16.17 -9.16
N ARG A 106 9.50 -14.98 -9.72
CA ARG A 106 9.96 -14.80 -11.11
C ARG A 106 11.34 -15.39 -11.36
N ARG A 107 12.26 -15.28 -10.39
CA ARG A 107 13.63 -15.80 -10.52
C ARG A 107 13.73 -17.32 -10.35
N THR A 108 12.94 -17.90 -9.45
CA THR A 108 13.09 -19.32 -9.07
C THR A 108 12.00 -20.23 -9.60
N GLY A 109 10.89 -19.69 -10.13
CA GLY A 109 9.71 -20.46 -10.53
C GLY A 109 8.95 -21.10 -9.36
N ASN A 110 9.36 -20.86 -8.10
CA ASN A 110 8.76 -21.51 -6.94
C ASN A 110 7.39 -20.89 -6.60
N ALA A 111 6.33 -21.50 -7.12
CA ALA A 111 4.95 -21.06 -6.90
C ALA A 111 4.49 -21.16 -5.43
N ALA A 112 5.14 -21.99 -4.59
CA ALA A 112 4.77 -22.14 -3.18
C ALA A 112 4.97 -20.85 -2.37
N LEU A 113 5.88 -19.97 -2.81
CA LEU A 113 6.08 -18.65 -2.22
C LEU A 113 4.84 -17.76 -2.31
N GLY A 114 3.93 -18.04 -3.24
CA GLY A 114 2.66 -17.33 -3.39
C GLY A 114 1.75 -17.43 -2.16
N ALA A 115 1.95 -18.42 -1.28
CA ALA A 115 1.21 -18.52 -0.02
C ALA A 115 1.39 -17.27 0.87
N ARG A 116 2.59 -16.66 0.87
CA ARG A 116 2.89 -15.45 1.66
C ARG A 116 2.06 -14.25 1.19
N LEU A 117 1.79 -14.16 -0.11
CA LEU A 117 1.06 -13.05 -0.71
C LEU A 117 -0.40 -12.98 -0.24
N LYS A 118 -0.97 -14.11 0.21
CA LYS A 118 -2.31 -14.18 0.81
C LYS A 118 -2.42 -13.37 2.11
N VAL A 119 -1.31 -13.12 2.79
CA VAL A 119 -1.26 -12.30 4.02
C VAL A 119 -0.67 -10.93 3.73
N LEU A 120 0.44 -10.87 3.00
CA LEU A 120 1.16 -9.63 2.74
C LEU A 120 0.29 -8.59 1.99
N GLY A 121 -0.50 -9.02 1.01
CA GLY A 121 -1.40 -8.12 0.25
C GLY A 121 -2.49 -7.47 1.11
N PRO A 122 -3.37 -8.27 1.76
CA PRO A 122 -4.39 -7.70 2.64
C PRO A 122 -3.81 -6.88 3.80
N ALA A 123 -2.72 -7.33 4.42
CA ALA A 123 -2.10 -6.59 5.52
C ALA A 123 -1.55 -5.23 5.07
N SER A 124 -0.96 -5.18 3.87
CA SER A 124 -0.51 -3.93 3.24
C SER A 124 -1.69 -2.99 3.00
N GLY A 125 -2.77 -3.49 2.38
CA GLY A 125 -3.99 -2.71 2.14
C GLY A 125 -4.63 -2.19 3.43
N LEU A 126 -4.72 -3.02 4.47
CA LEU A 126 -5.24 -2.63 5.78
C LEU A 126 -4.37 -1.55 6.43
N SER A 127 -3.04 -1.67 6.32
CA SER A 127 -2.11 -0.68 6.84
C SER A 127 -2.30 0.68 6.16
N ALA A 128 -2.50 0.70 4.83
CA ALA A 128 -2.83 1.91 4.10
C ALA A 128 -4.19 2.51 4.52
N LEU A 129 -5.21 1.67 4.74
CA LEU A 129 -6.53 2.11 5.23
C LEU A 129 -6.45 2.74 6.62
N LEU A 130 -5.73 2.11 7.55
CA LEU A 130 -5.53 2.64 8.89
C LEU A 130 -4.72 3.94 8.87
N ALA A 131 -3.66 4.01 8.06
CA ALA A 131 -2.93 5.25 7.82
C ALA A 131 -3.84 6.35 7.28
N MET A 132 -4.75 6.01 6.36
CA MET A 132 -5.72 6.96 5.79
C MET A 132 -6.72 7.46 6.83
N ALA A 133 -7.28 6.56 7.64
CA ALA A 133 -8.19 6.93 8.73
C ALA A 133 -7.53 7.91 9.70
N VAL A 134 -6.31 7.62 10.14
CA VAL A 134 -5.56 8.51 11.04
C VAL A 134 -5.17 9.82 10.33
N ALA A 135 -4.86 9.78 9.04
CA ALA A 135 -4.53 10.98 8.26
C ALA A 135 -5.70 11.97 8.22
N VAL A 136 -6.95 11.50 8.08
CA VAL A 136 -8.14 12.38 8.10
C VAL A 136 -8.19 13.20 9.39
N PHE A 137 -7.96 12.57 10.55
CA PHE A 137 -7.93 13.30 11.84
C PHE A 137 -6.66 14.11 12.05
N THR A 138 -5.55 13.75 11.41
CA THR A 138 -4.28 14.49 11.54
C THR A 138 -4.31 15.81 10.77
N PHE A 139 -5.05 15.87 9.66
CA PHE A 139 -5.08 17.03 8.76
C PHE A 139 -6.43 17.78 8.77
N ASN A 140 -7.32 17.47 9.72
CA ASN A 140 -8.52 18.26 9.99
C ASN A 140 -8.18 19.41 10.94
#